data_AF-Q2V4A3-F1
#
_entry.id   AF-Q2V4A3-F1
#
_cell.length_a   1.000
_cell.length_b   1.000
_cell.length_c   1.000
_cell.angle_alpha   90.00
_cell.angle_beta   90.00
_cell.angle_gamma   90.00
#
_symmetry.space_group_name_H-M   'P 1'
#
loop_
_entity.id
_entity.type
_entity.pdbx_description
1 polymer ?
#
loop_
_entity_poly.entity_id
_entity_poly.type
_entity_poly.pdbx_seq_one_letter_code
_entity_poly.pdbx_strand_id
1 'polypeptide(L)'
;MTSRAKSLFIFFFLISCTFMLLETDASRNKLSSYIPLCGSNTYCGGLWCPKKGGKYSCISMSCDIQEDCPKLVRCKNSPGPYCMEGFCTC
;
A
#
# COMPACT_ATOMS: atom_id res chain seq x y z
N MET A 1 46.39 1.99 14.31
CA MET A 1 45.07 1.73 14.93
C MET A 1 43.95 2.22 14.00
N THR A 2 43.61 1.48 12.94
CA THR A 2 42.60 1.95 11.95
C THR A 2 41.61 0.86 11.53
N SER A 3 41.72 -0.34 12.08
CA SER A 3 40.85 -1.46 11.73
C SER A 3 39.46 -1.43 12.41
N ARG A 4 39.28 -0.61 13.46
CA ARG A 4 38.03 -0.59 14.24
C ARG A 4 36.90 0.17 13.52
N ALA A 5 37.22 1.20 12.74
CA ALA A 5 36.22 2.04 12.07
C ALA A 5 35.49 1.29 10.94
N LYS A 6 36.21 0.52 10.11
CA LYS A 6 35.62 -0.22 8.98
C LYS A 6 34.58 -1.26 9.42
N SER A 7 34.75 -1.85 10.60
CA SER A 7 33.81 -2.86 11.13
C SER A 7 32.45 -2.25 11.47
N LEU A 8 32.43 -1.11 12.17
CA LEU A 8 31.18 -0.43 12.57
C LEU A 8 30.31 -0.02 11.38
N PHE A 9 30.92 0.50 10.30
CA PHE A 9 30.17 0.90 9.10
C PHE A 9 29.39 -0.24 8.45
N ILE A 10 29.95 -1.46 8.43
CA ILE A 10 29.27 -2.64 7.85
C ILE A 10 28.05 -3.02 8.68
N PHE A 11 28.14 -2.98 10.01
CA PHE A 11 27.01 -3.27 10.89
C PHE A 11 25.85 -2.27 10.71
N PHE A 12 26.13 -0.97 10.62
CA PHE A 12 25.08 0.03 10.36
C PHE A 12 24.40 -0.19 9.01
N PHE A 13 25.15 -0.53 7.96
CA PHE A 13 24.58 -0.77 6.64
C PHE A 13 23.66 -2.00 6.64
N LEU A 14 24.08 -3.10 7.29
CA LEU A 14 23.26 -4.30 7.43
C LEU A 14 21.97 -4.04 8.21
N ILE A 15 22.06 -3.30 9.33
CA ILE A 15 20.89 -2.95 10.14
C ILE A 15 19.90 -2.11 9.33
N SER A 16 20.35 -1.07 8.64
CA SER A 16 19.49 -0.24 7.78
C SER A 16 18.84 -1.05 6.65
N CYS A 17 19.56 -1.98 6.02
CA CYS A 17 18.99 -2.87 5.02
C CYS A 17 17.94 -3.81 5.62
N THR A 18 18.17 -4.36 6.82
CA THR A 18 17.16 -5.22 7.48
C THR A 18 15.91 -4.45 7.89
N PHE A 19 16.02 -3.18 8.30
CA PHE A 19 14.84 -2.35 8.58
C PHE A 19 14.04 -2.07 7.30
N MET A 20 14.68 -1.73 6.18
CA MET A 20 13.97 -1.53 4.91
C MET A 20 13.29 -2.81 4.40
N LEU A 21 13.94 -3.97 4.55
CA LEU A 21 13.32 -5.26 4.21
C LEU A 21 12.14 -5.58 5.15
N LEU A 22 12.26 -5.31 6.45
CA LEU A 22 11.20 -5.57 7.42
C LEU A 22 9.99 -4.64 7.20
N GLU A 23 10.20 -3.36 6.85
CA GLU A 23 9.11 -2.45 6.49
C GLU A 23 8.41 -2.89 5.20
N THR A 24 9.17 -3.38 4.22
CA THR A 24 8.62 -3.92 2.97
C THR A 24 7.79 -5.18 3.24
N ASP A 25 8.26 -6.07 4.11
CA ASP A 25 7.57 -7.33 4.46
C ASP A 25 6.34 -7.07 5.35
N ALA A 26 6.43 -6.13 6.30
CA ALA A 26 5.30 -5.70 7.12
C ALA A 26 4.18 -5.07 6.27
N SER A 27 4.53 -4.34 5.22
CA SER A 27 3.57 -3.82 4.25
C SER A 27 2.92 -4.93 3.42
N ARG A 28 3.70 -5.94 2.99
CA ARG A 28 3.22 -7.08 2.20
C ARG A 28 2.30 -8.04 2.97
N ASN A 29 2.55 -8.28 4.25
CA ASN A 29 1.81 -9.30 5.00
C ASN A 29 0.42 -8.88 5.48
N LYS A 30 0.00 -7.61 5.32
CA LYS A 30 -1.21 -7.16 6.00
C LYS A 30 -2.53 -7.33 5.26
N LEU A 31 -2.60 -7.73 3.97
CA LEU A 31 -3.91 -7.69 3.30
C LEU A 31 -4.19 -8.68 2.16
N SER A 32 -3.59 -9.88 2.14
CA SER A 32 -3.88 -10.85 1.05
C SER A 32 -5.31 -11.43 1.09
N SER A 33 -5.93 -11.62 2.26
CA SER A 33 -7.19 -12.40 2.32
C SER A 33 -8.49 -11.60 2.15
N TYR A 34 -8.47 -10.27 2.27
CA TYR A 34 -9.70 -9.47 2.14
C TYR A 34 -9.43 -8.18 1.35
N ILE A 35 -9.42 -8.30 0.02
CA ILE A 35 -9.46 -7.15 -0.86
C ILE A 35 -10.87 -6.53 -0.75
N PRO A 36 -11.03 -5.32 -0.20
CA PRO A 36 -12.33 -4.69 -0.03
C PRO A 36 -12.97 -4.39 -1.39
N LEU A 37 -14.29 -4.58 -1.45
CA LEU A 37 -15.10 -4.20 -2.60
C LEU A 37 -15.59 -2.76 -2.40
N CYS A 38 -15.00 -1.83 -3.13
CA CYS A 38 -15.25 -0.40 -3.03
C CYS A 38 -15.94 0.12 -4.29
N GLY A 39 -16.66 1.23 -4.18
CA GLY A 39 -17.25 1.92 -5.33
C GLY A 39 -16.55 3.24 -5.61
N SER A 40 -17.06 3.94 -6.61
CA SER A 40 -16.86 5.38 -6.78
C SER A 40 -18.07 6.13 -6.22
N ASN A 41 -17.83 7.32 -5.68
CA ASN A 41 -18.86 8.23 -5.22
C ASN A 41 -18.47 9.63 -5.69
N THR A 42 -19.35 10.36 -6.35
CA THR A 42 -19.08 11.71 -6.87
C THR A 42 -18.65 12.71 -5.79
N TYR A 43 -19.00 12.46 -4.52
CA TYR A 43 -18.59 13.26 -3.37
C TYR A 43 -17.26 12.80 -2.73
N CYS A 44 -16.63 11.75 -3.27
CA CYS A 44 -15.37 11.18 -2.80
C CYS A 44 -14.38 11.15 -3.96
N GLY A 45 -13.33 11.98 -3.89
CA GLY A 45 -12.22 11.96 -4.87
C GLY A 45 -11.30 10.73 -4.72
N GLY A 46 -11.84 9.59 -4.28
CA GLY A 46 -11.10 8.37 -3.99
C GLY A 46 -12.04 7.16 -3.94
N LEU A 47 -11.61 6.11 -3.25
CA LEU A 47 -12.34 4.85 -3.15
C LEU A 47 -13.41 4.94 -2.06
N TRP A 48 -14.66 4.67 -2.44
CA TRP A 48 -15.78 4.60 -1.52
C TRP A 48 -15.92 3.18 -0.95
N CYS A 49 -15.27 2.93 0.19
CA CYS A 49 -15.16 1.60 0.75
C CYS A 49 -16.06 1.38 1.97
N PRO A 50 -16.59 0.16 2.16
CA PRO A 50 -17.32 -0.19 3.38
C PRO A 50 -16.36 -0.25 4.58
N LYS A 51 -16.80 0.29 5.70
CA LYS A 51 -16.15 0.27 7.01
C LYS A 51 -16.95 -0.61 7.98
N LYS A 52 -16.33 -1.02 9.08
CA LYS A 52 -17.03 -1.73 10.17
C LYS A 52 -18.28 -0.95 10.61
N GLY A 53 -19.39 -1.66 10.79
CA GLY A 53 -20.68 -1.08 11.20
C GLY A 53 -21.55 -0.55 10.06
N GLY A 54 -21.32 -0.98 8.81
CA GLY A 54 -22.18 -0.63 7.66
C GLY A 54 -22.00 0.80 7.14
N LYS A 55 -21.12 1.58 7.76
CA LYS A 55 -20.73 2.91 7.28
C LYS A 55 -19.80 2.77 6.08
N TYR A 56 -19.81 3.74 5.19
CA TYR A 56 -18.80 3.84 4.13
C TYR A 56 -17.87 5.02 4.43
N SER A 57 -16.64 4.92 3.96
CA SER A 57 -15.65 5.99 4.08
C SER A 57 -14.92 6.18 2.76
N CYS A 58 -14.59 7.44 2.49
CA CYS A 58 -13.69 7.79 1.41
C CYS A 58 -12.26 7.47 1.85
N ILE A 59 -11.56 6.64 1.08
CA ILE A 59 -10.15 6.32 1.31
C ILE A 59 -9.37 6.56 0.01
N SER A 60 -8.14 7.02 0.14
CA SER A 60 -7.17 7.05 -0.94
C SER A 60 -6.17 5.91 -0.73
N MET A 61 -5.90 5.16 -1.80
CA MET A 61 -4.82 4.18 -1.83
C MET A 61 -3.86 4.64 -2.91
N SER A 62 -2.57 4.75 -2.58
CA SER A 62 -1.54 5.08 -3.55
C SER A 62 -1.21 3.89 -4.43
N CYS A 63 -0.74 4.15 -5.65
CA CYS A 63 -0.21 3.16 -6.58
C CYS A 63 0.96 3.76 -7.36
N ASP A 64 1.96 2.92 -7.63
CA ASP A 64 3.09 3.30 -8.49
C ASP A 64 2.83 2.80 -9.93
N ILE A 65 2.19 1.64 -10.06
CA ILE A 65 1.81 1.04 -11.34
C ILE A 65 0.36 0.52 -11.33
N GLN A 66 -0.20 0.32 -12.53
CA GLN A 66 -1.58 -0.14 -12.72
C GLN A 66 -1.84 -1.52 -12.09
N GLU A 67 -0.82 -2.37 -11.96
CA GLU A 67 -0.89 -3.71 -11.38
C GLU A 67 -0.96 -3.71 -9.84
N ASP A 68 -0.77 -2.56 -9.18
CA ASP A 68 -0.84 -2.46 -7.72
C ASP A 68 -2.29 -2.40 -7.22
N CYS A 69 -3.13 -1.62 -7.88
CA CYS A 69 -4.50 -1.40 -7.43
C CYS A 69 -5.35 -2.68 -7.32
N PRO A 70 -5.31 -3.63 -8.28
CA PRO A 70 -6.05 -4.89 -8.18
C PRO A 70 -5.65 -5.76 -6.98
N LYS A 71 -4.47 -5.52 -6.38
CA LYS A 71 -4.00 -6.21 -5.16
C LYS A 71 -4.53 -5.56 -3.88
N LEU A 72 -4.99 -4.31 -3.97
CA LEU A 72 -5.40 -3.49 -2.82
C LEU A 72 -6.91 -3.30 -2.74
N VAL A 73 -7.62 -3.21 -3.87
CA VAL A 73 -9.06 -2.93 -3.93
C VAL A 73 -9.74 -3.62 -5.12
N ARG A 74 -11.04 -3.89 -5.00
CA ARG A 74 -11.91 -4.29 -6.13
C ARG A 74 -13.02 -3.28 -6.32
N CYS A 75 -13.32 -2.95 -7.57
CA CYS A 75 -14.39 -2.01 -7.86
C CYS A 75 -15.76 -2.67 -7.97
N LYS A 76 -16.79 -2.04 -7.39
CA LYS A 76 -18.19 -2.43 -7.49
C LYS A 76 -18.78 -1.82 -8.75
N ASN A 77 -19.28 -2.66 -9.66
CA ASN A 77 -19.96 -2.22 -10.89
C ASN A 77 -19.10 -1.36 -11.84
N SER A 78 -17.77 -1.35 -11.73
CA SER A 78 -16.88 -0.71 -12.70
C SER A 78 -15.73 -1.66 -13.07
N PRO A 79 -15.18 -1.54 -14.29
CA PRO A 79 -14.11 -2.43 -14.79
C PRO A 79 -12.75 -2.23 -14.11
N GLY A 80 -12.64 -1.30 -13.15
CA GLY A 80 -11.40 -1.01 -12.42
C GLY A 80 -11.01 -2.07 -11.38
N PRO A 81 -9.97 -1.80 -10.57
CA PRO A 81 -9.42 -0.47 -10.29
C PRO A 81 -8.32 0.00 -11.25
N TYR A 82 -8.19 1.32 -11.39
CA TYR A 82 -7.18 2.00 -12.20
C TYR A 82 -6.20 2.79 -11.35
N CYS A 83 -4.94 2.85 -11.76
CA CYS A 83 -3.98 3.77 -11.17
C CYS A 83 -4.01 5.09 -11.95
N MET A 84 -4.49 6.16 -11.32
CA MET A 84 -4.60 7.49 -11.91
C MET A 84 -3.96 8.50 -10.98
N GLU A 85 -3.03 9.31 -11.49
CA GLU A 85 -2.31 10.34 -10.72
C GLU A 85 -1.62 9.80 -9.44
N GLY A 86 -1.20 8.52 -9.46
CA GLY A 86 -0.60 7.86 -8.31
C GLY A 86 -1.58 7.35 -7.26
N PHE A 87 -2.89 7.35 -7.56
CA PHE A 87 -3.94 6.83 -6.69
C PHE A 87 -4.82 5.79 -7.39
N CYS A 88 -5.23 4.78 -6.64
CA CYS A 88 -6.19 3.79 -7.08
C CYS A 88 -7.60 4.39 -7.11
N THR A 89 -8.26 4.27 -8.26
CA THR A 89 -9.62 4.73 -8.48
C THR A 89 -10.52 3.64 -9.06
N CYS A 90 -11.82 3.83 -8.86
CA CYS A 90 -12.93 3.11 -9.46
C CYS A 90 -13.79 4.10 -10.26
#